data_AF-A0AA35SGP1-F1
#
_entry.id   AF-A0AA35SGP1-F1
#
_cell.length_a   1.000
_cell.length_b   1.000
_cell.length_c   1.000
_cell.angle_alpha   90.00
_cell.angle_beta   90.00
_cell.angle_gamma   90.00
#
_symmetry.space_group_name_H-M   'P 1'
#
loop_
_entity.id
_entity.type
_entity.pdbx_description
1 polymer ?
#
loop_
_entity_poly.entity_id
_entity_poly.type
_entity_poly.pdbx_seq_one_letter_code
_entity_poly.pdbx_strand_id
1 'polypeptide(L)'
;MSGGGELPGVVRARYEDVCAELNMDEETAEKAWSSYKNINNDYVLEGDHIEWLGCALYVAGQLSTMETVEGVQATGNNVSLTHILRSTKLSLIEFFKKMKKWQEMTKLLHDFQKKIDTLERKFEVASIIFSKYHRVFHDLFSPLDEKPTAASRRGGRKKHGNKPCSTAELFKFGWTLYIHIKGQYPQINDDLVNSHHLLLCCMDMLFCAAVAGKRRDLLNPDCPLLPQDFASPNFVTSDDKMCVLTELSEQYGAIEKECRVIRDFYWRGPMKRMFEKKELSGLQAGNLKHSVTIDSAFVNMISYANFHSNQRALDREYEINMLANGDFDERMFLHPNASEEIGTPSRLNTTLSARLMMTQTPPHHVQYRTPLLGREYLTTASNRWVFVSDICPLSLAFRFIL
;
A
#
# COMPACT_ATOMS: atom_id res chain seq x y z
N MET A 1 -5.33 -46.97 21.74
CA MET A 1 -5.92 -46.02 22.70
C MET A 1 -5.95 -44.67 22.00
N SER A 2 -7.12 -44.27 21.51
CA SER A 2 -7.35 -43.02 20.78
C SER A 2 -7.43 -41.87 21.78
N GLY A 3 -6.36 -41.09 21.89
CA GLY A 3 -6.36 -39.81 22.60
C GLY A 3 -7.03 -38.72 21.76
N GLY A 4 -8.32 -38.88 21.45
CA GLY A 4 -9.12 -37.79 20.91
C GLY A 4 -9.46 -36.84 22.05
N GLY A 5 -8.61 -35.86 22.30
CA GLY A 5 -8.91 -34.81 23.28
C GLY A 5 -10.14 -34.03 22.80
N GLU A 6 -11.25 -34.12 23.54
CA GLU A 6 -12.38 -33.22 23.33
C GLU A 6 -11.86 -31.78 23.36
N LEU A 7 -12.02 -31.08 22.24
CA LEU A 7 -11.72 -29.65 22.16
C LEU A 7 -12.56 -28.92 23.23
N PRO A 8 -11.97 -28.05 24.04
CA PRO A 8 -12.71 -27.33 25.06
C PRO A 8 -13.86 -26.56 24.41
N GLY A 9 -15.09 -26.68 24.94
CA GLY A 9 -16.25 -25.92 24.45
C GLY A 9 -16.03 -24.40 24.42
N VAL A 10 -15.08 -23.91 25.23
CA VAL A 10 -14.60 -22.52 25.23
C VAL A 10 -13.97 -22.11 23.89
N VAL A 11 -13.24 -22.99 23.21
CA VAL A 11 -12.64 -22.70 21.90
C VAL A 11 -13.73 -22.52 20.84
N ARG A 12 -14.77 -23.37 20.89
CA ARG A 12 -15.91 -23.26 19.99
C ARG A 12 -16.68 -21.95 20.19
N ALA A 13 -16.97 -21.57 21.44
CA ALA A 13 -17.65 -20.32 21.74
C ALA A 13 -16.86 -19.09 21.23
N ARG A 14 -15.55 -19.03 21.51
CA ARG A 14 -14.67 -17.95 21.02
C ARG A 14 -14.64 -17.88 19.49
N TYR A 15 -14.71 -19.03 18.81
CA TYR A 15 -14.76 -19.10 17.36
C TYR A 15 -16.09 -18.58 16.81
N GLU A 16 -17.20 -18.94 17.45
CA GLU A 16 -18.53 -18.43 17.10
C GLU A 16 -18.61 -16.90 17.26
N ASP A 17 -17.98 -16.33 18.29
CA ASP A 17 -17.85 -14.88 18.45
C ASP A 17 -17.10 -14.23 17.26
N VAL A 18 -16.00 -14.85 16.80
CA VAL A 18 -15.24 -14.38 15.63
C VAL A 18 -16.09 -14.47 14.35
N CYS A 19 -16.80 -15.58 14.15
CA CYS A 19 -17.70 -15.73 13.00
C CYS A 19 -18.82 -14.69 13.00
N ALA A 20 -19.38 -14.38 14.17
CA ALA A 20 -20.41 -13.35 14.33
C ALA A 20 -19.87 -11.94 14.03
N GLU A 21 -18.66 -11.61 14.51
CA GLU A 21 -18.01 -10.33 14.21
C GLU A 21 -17.76 -10.15 12.71
N LEU A 22 -17.36 -11.22 12.03
CA LEU A 22 -17.09 -11.22 10.58
C LEU A 22 -18.34 -11.33 9.71
N ASN A 23 -19.54 -11.49 10.31
CA ASN A 23 -20.77 -11.84 9.61
C ASN A 23 -20.60 -13.04 8.67
N MET A 24 -19.90 -14.07 9.13
CA MET A 24 -19.63 -15.27 8.35
C MET A 24 -20.90 -16.10 8.15
N ASP A 25 -21.08 -16.65 6.95
CA ASP A 25 -22.15 -17.61 6.70
C ASP A 25 -21.89 -18.93 7.42
N GLU A 26 -22.97 -19.62 7.81
CA GLU A 26 -22.91 -20.86 8.59
C GLU A 26 -22.15 -21.97 7.86
N GLU A 27 -22.27 -22.05 6.53
CA GLU A 27 -21.62 -23.08 5.73
C GLU A 27 -20.08 -22.91 5.74
N THR A 28 -19.59 -21.70 5.50
CA THR A 28 -18.16 -21.38 5.56
C THR A 28 -17.61 -21.58 6.96
N ALA A 29 -18.36 -21.15 7.99
CA ALA A 29 -17.96 -21.31 9.38
C ALA A 29 -17.84 -22.79 9.78
N GLU A 30 -18.79 -23.65 9.37
CA GLU A 30 -18.73 -25.09 9.67
C GLU A 30 -17.64 -25.82 8.88
N LYS A 31 -17.38 -25.43 7.63
CA LYS A 31 -16.25 -25.96 6.84
C LYS A 31 -14.91 -25.68 7.52
N ALA A 32 -14.69 -24.45 7.95
CA ALA A 32 -13.48 -24.06 8.66
C ALA A 32 -13.33 -24.80 9.99
N TRP A 33 -14.41 -24.90 10.78
CA TRP A 33 -14.40 -25.64 12.04
C TRP A 33 -14.11 -27.13 11.84
N SER A 34 -14.71 -27.75 10.83
CA SER A 34 -14.51 -29.17 10.52
C SER A 34 -13.09 -29.45 10.03
N SER A 35 -12.54 -28.58 9.16
CA SER A 35 -11.14 -28.65 8.75
C SER A 35 -10.19 -28.55 9.95
N TYR A 36 -10.45 -27.61 10.85
CA TYR A 36 -9.66 -27.44 12.07
C TYR A 36 -9.71 -28.63 13.01
N LYS A 37 -10.89 -29.20 13.28
CA LYS A 37 -11.02 -30.41 14.11
C LYS A 37 -10.19 -31.56 13.56
N ASN A 38 -10.22 -31.77 12.24
CA ASN A 38 -9.45 -32.84 11.60
C ASN A 38 -7.95 -32.63 11.80
N ILE A 39 -7.45 -31.42 11.57
CA ILE A 39 -6.02 -31.10 11.76
C ILE A 39 -5.62 -31.22 13.23
N ASN A 40 -6.43 -30.73 14.16
CA ASN A 40 -6.14 -30.78 15.59
C ASN A 40 -6.14 -32.20 16.16
N ASN A 41 -6.79 -33.16 15.50
CA ASN A 41 -6.74 -34.58 15.88
C ASN A 41 -5.41 -35.24 15.46
N ASP A 42 -4.85 -34.80 14.33
CA ASP A 42 -3.67 -35.41 13.72
C ASP A 42 -2.36 -34.69 14.10
N TYR A 43 -2.44 -33.42 14.51
CA TYR A 43 -1.29 -32.56 14.80
C TYR A 43 -1.45 -31.81 16.12
N VAL A 44 -0.32 -31.55 16.78
CA VAL A 44 -0.25 -30.64 17.93
C VAL A 44 -0.08 -29.21 17.43
N LEU A 45 -1.11 -28.38 17.64
CA LEU A 45 -1.13 -27.00 17.21
C LEU A 45 -0.58 -26.08 18.32
N GLU A 46 0.57 -25.45 18.07
CA GLU A 46 1.19 -24.51 19.02
C GLU A 46 0.54 -23.11 18.95
N GLY A 47 0.35 -22.48 20.11
CA GLY A 47 -0.21 -21.12 20.24
C GLY A 47 -1.73 -21.11 20.50
N ASP A 48 -2.38 -19.99 20.21
CA ASP A 48 -3.83 -19.87 20.41
C ASP A 48 -4.58 -20.60 19.28
N HIS A 49 -5.57 -21.41 19.66
CA HIS A 49 -6.42 -22.14 18.73
C HIS A 49 -7.22 -21.21 17.80
N ILE A 50 -7.55 -20.00 18.26
CA ILE A 50 -8.28 -19.01 17.45
C ILE A 50 -7.46 -18.52 16.26
N GLU A 51 -6.13 -18.45 16.39
CA GLU A 51 -5.24 -18.07 15.29
C GLU A 51 -5.27 -19.11 14.16
N TRP A 52 -5.25 -20.40 14.53
CA TRP A 52 -5.35 -21.50 13.57
C TRP A 52 -6.72 -21.59 12.92
N LEU A 53 -7.77 -21.32 13.68
CA LEU A 53 -9.12 -21.17 13.16
C LEU A 53 -9.24 -19.97 12.21
N GLY A 54 -8.48 -18.90 12.43
CA GLY A 54 -8.32 -17.80 11.46
C GLY A 54 -7.76 -18.27 10.12
N CYS A 55 -6.71 -19.10 10.13
CA CYS A 55 -6.18 -19.73 8.90
C CYS A 55 -7.23 -20.63 8.23
N ALA A 56 -7.92 -21.48 9.00
CA ALA A 56 -8.97 -22.36 8.50
C ALA A 56 -10.11 -21.56 7.85
N LEU A 57 -10.51 -20.45 8.49
CA LEU A 57 -11.57 -19.57 8.03
C LEU A 57 -11.20 -18.84 6.76
N TYR A 58 -9.97 -18.34 6.65
CA TYR A 58 -9.46 -17.75 5.42
C TYR A 58 -9.50 -18.75 4.26
N VAL A 59 -9.03 -19.99 4.47
CA VAL A 59 -9.06 -21.04 3.44
C VAL A 59 -10.51 -21.38 3.05
N ALA A 60 -11.40 -21.58 4.02
CA ALA A 60 -12.79 -21.92 3.76
C ALA A 60 -13.52 -20.78 3.01
N GLY A 61 -13.28 -19.52 3.40
CA GLY A 61 -13.86 -18.36 2.75
C GLY A 61 -13.43 -18.25 1.29
N GLN A 62 -12.14 -18.46 1.00
CA GLN A 62 -11.60 -18.42 -0.36
C GLN A 62 -12.03 -19.59 -1.27
N LEU A 63 -12.36 -20.75 -0.68
CA LEU A 63 -12.83 -21.93 -1.42
C LEU A 63 -14.34 -21.97 -1.60
N SER A 64 -15.10 -21.14 -0.88
CA SER A 64 -16.56 -21.12 -0.97
C SER A 64 -17.00 -20.39 -2.23
N THR A 65 -17.94 -20.94 -2.98
CA THR A 65 -18.53 -20.31 -4.17
C THR A 65 -19.77 -19.51 -3.77
N MET A 66 -19.85 -18.23 -4.13
CA MET A 66 -21.07 -17.43 -3.99
C MET A 66 -21.79 -17.34 -5.34
N GLU A 67 -23.09 -17.67 -5.34
CA GLU A 67 -24.00 -17.34 -6.44
C GLU A 67 -24.44 -15.87 -6.27
N THR A 68 -24.05 -15.00 -7.20
CA THR A 68 -24.55 -13.62 -7.19
C THR A 68 -25.98 -13.58 -7.77
N VAL A 69 -26.76 -12.55 -7.41
CA VAL A 69 -28.16 -12.32 -7.84
C VAL A 69 -28.32 -12.28 -9.38
N GLU A 70 -27.23 -12.14 -10.13
CA GLU A 70 -27.20 -12.13 -11.60
C GLU A 70 -26.67 -13.45 -12.22
N GLY A 71 -26.51 -14.53 -11.44
CA GLY A 71 -26.10 -15.84 -11.96
C GLY A 71 -24.62 -15.95 -12.33
N VAL A 72 -23.81 -14.96 -11.99
CA VAL A 72 -22.34 -15.05 -12.11
C VAL A 72 -21.81 -15.70 -10.85
N GLN A 73 -21.16 -16.86 -10.99
CA GLN A 73 -20.45 -17.49 -9.88
C GLN A 73 -19.24 -16.61 -9.51
N ALA A 74 -19.32 -15.93 -8.38
CA ALA A 74 -18.18 -15.28 -7.78
C ALA A 74 -17.55 -16.27 -6.79
N THR A 75 -16.28 -16.63 -7.00
CA THR A 75 -15.56 -17.45 -6.02
C THR A 75 -15.17 -16.59 -4.82
N GLY A 76 -15.55 -17.01 -3.62
CA GLY A 76 -15.11 -16.48 -2.34
C GLY A 76 -16.25 -15.85 -1.52
N ASN A 77 -16.43 -16.25 -0.26
CA ASN A 77 -17.01 -15.34 0.72
C ASN A 77 -15.93 -14.28 1.00
N ASN A 78 -16.10 -13.07 0.45
CA ASN A 78 -15.10 -12.01 0.35
C ASN A 78 -14.80 -11.33 1.70
N VAL A 79 -14.51 -12.12 2.74
CA VAL A 79 -14.07 -11.61 4.03
C VAL A 79 -12.62 -11.16 3.89
N SER A 80 -12.40 -9.87 4.16
CA SER A 80 -11.06 -9.26 4.16
C SER A 80 -10.15 -10.05 5.08
N LEU A 81 -8.97 -10.47 4.58
CA LEU A 81 -7.94 -11.09 5.41
C LEU A 81 -7.66 -10.22 6.64
N THR A 82 -7.59 -8.91 6.46
CA THR A 82 -7.32 -7.94 7.54
C THR A 82 -8.36 -7.99 8.65
N HIS A 83 -9.64 -8.23 8.32
CA HIS A 83 -10.68 -8.41 9.34
C HIS A 83 -10.50 -9.71 10.12
N ILE A 84 -10.20 -10.82 9.44
CA ILE A 84 -9.89 -12.10 10.11
C ILE A 84 -8.73 -11.94 11.08
N LEU A 85 -7.65 -11.27 10.63
CA LEU A 85 -6.47 -11.03 11.46
C LEU A 85 -6.78 -10.21 12.71
N ARG A 86 -7.58 -9.14 12.59
CA ARG A 86 -8.00 -8.33 13.73
C ARG A 86 -8.87 -9.11 14.71
N SER A 87 -9.89 -9.82 14.23
CA SER A 87 -10.80 -10.61 15.06
C SER A 87 -10.09 -11.76 15.79
N THR A 88 -9.06 -12.34 15.16
CA THR A 88 -8.26 -13.42 15.76
C THR A 88 -7.05 -12.92 16.54
N LYS A 89 -6.76 -11.61 16.52
CA LYS A 89 -5.56 -10.98 17.08
C LYS A 89 -4.26 -11.61 16.55
N LEU A 90 -4.31 -12.11 15.31
CA LEU A 90 -3.18 -12.71 14.63
C LEU A 90 -2.49 -11.65 13.78
N SER A 91 -1.19 -11.42 13.97
CA SER A 91 -0.48 -10.49 13.11
C SER A 91 -0.31 -11.04 11.69
N LEU A 92 -0.16 -10.16 10.69
CA LEU A 92 0.00 -10.57 9.29
C LEU A 92 1.24 -11.45 9.06
N ILE A 93 2.36 -11.16 9.73
CA ILE A 93 3.57 -11.99 9.67
C ILE A 93 3.33 -13.38 10.29
N GLU A 94 2.67 -13.45 11.44
CA GLU A 94 2.35 -14.73 12.09
C GLU A 94 1.35 -15.54 11.26
N PHE A 95 0.42 -14.87 10.59
CA PHE A 95 -0.50 -15.50 9.64
C PHE A 95 0.26 -16.21 8.53
N PHE A 96 1.22 -15.56 7.85
CA PHE A 96 1.97 -16.24 6.78
C PHE A 96 2.74 -17.45 7.30
N LYS A 97 3.32 -17.35 8.52
CA LYS A 97 4.01 -18.49 9.16
C LYS A 97 3.06 -19.66 9.45
N LYS A 98 1.90 -19.39 10.05
CA LYS A 98 0.90 -20.41 10.37
C LYS A 98 0.24 -20.97 9.11
N MET A 99 -0.04 -20.13 8.11
CA MET A 99 -0.65 -20.53 6.85
C MET A 99 0.24 -21.51 6.07
N LYS A 100 1.56 -21.32 6.07
CA LYS A 100 2.51 -22.29 5.48
C LYS A 100 2.40 -23.67 6.13
N LYS A 101 2.43 -23.72 7.47
CA LYS A 101 2.19 -24.98 8.22
C LYS A 101 0.81 -25.56 7.92
N TRP A 102 -0.22 -24.70 7.85
CA TRP A 102 -1.58 -25.11 7.55
C TRP A 102 -1.73 -25.75 6.18
N GLN A 103 -1.09 -25.17 5.16
CA GLN A 103 -1.04 -25.69 3.79
C GLN A 103 -0.43 -27.10 3.73
N GLU A 104 0.67 -27.32 4.46
CA GLU A 104 1.33 -28.61 4.56
C GLU A 104 0.44 -29.66 5.23
N MET A 105 -0.17 -29.31 6.37
CA MET A 105 -1.02 -30.22 7.14
C MET A 105 -2.31 -30.60 6.39
N THR A 106 -2.96 -29.64 5.73
CA THR A 106 -4.23 -29.86 5.00
C THR A 106 -4.04 -30.35 3.57
N LYS A 107 -2.79 -30.38 3.08
CA LYS A 107 -2.44 -30.77 1.70
C LYS A 107 -3.21 -29.96 0.66
N LEU A 108 -3.27 -28.63 0.83
CA LEU A 108 -4.00 -27.74 -0.09
C LEU A 108 -3.49 -27.88 -1.52
N LEU A 109 -4.39 -27.68 -2.48
CA LEU A 109 -4.06 -27.70 -3.90
C LEU A 109 -2.98 -26.66 -4.22
N HIS A 110 -2.09 -27.02 -5.14
CA HIS A 110 -0.94 -26.20 -5.54
C HIS A 110 -1.33 -24.80 -6.03
N ASP A 111 -2.48 -24.64 -6.68
CA ASP A 111 -2.95 -23.32 -7.13
C ASP A 111 -3.33 -22.41 -5.96
N PHE A 112 -3.84 -22.97 -4.87
CA PHE A 112 -4.10 -22.21 -3.65
C PHE A 112 -2.79 -21.84 -2.94
N GLN A 113 -1.79 -22.72 -2.97
CA GLN A 113 -0.47 -22.43 -2.42
C GLN A 113 0.15 -21.20 -3.09
N LYS A 114 0.12 -21.15 -4.42
CA LYS A 114 0.57 -19.99 -5.20
C LYS A 114 -0.17 -18.70 -4.87
N LYS A 115 -1.47 -18.76 -4.52
CA LYS A 115 -2.23 -17.57 -4.11
C LYS A 115 -1.67 -16.99 -2.81
N ILE A 116 -1.38 -17.83 -1.83
CA ILE A 116 -0.75 -17.40 -0.56
C ILE A 116 0.66 -16.85 -0.80
N ASP A 117 1.48 -17.51 -1.63
CA ASP A 117 2.83 -17.02 -1.97
C ASP A 117 2.77 -15.65 -2.66
N THR A 118 1.77 -15.45 -3.53
CA THR A 118 1.54 -14.16 -4.19
C THR A 118 1.11 -13.10 -3.18
N LEU A 119 0.25 -13.44 -2.22
CA LEU A 119 -0.19 -12.55 -1.15
C LEU A 119 0.97 -12.13 -0.24
N GLU A 120 1.86 -13.06 0.11
CA GLU A 120 3.06 -12.80 0.90
C GLU A 120 4.01 -11.86 0.14
N ARG A 121 4.27 -12.12 -1.15
CA ARG A 121 5.11 -11.26 -1.98
C ARG A 121 4.53 -9.85 -2.14
N LYS A 122 3.21 -9.71 -2.31
CA LYS A 122 2.54 -8.39 -2.33
C LYS A 122 2.78 -7.64 -1.02
N PHE A 123 2.71 -8.33 0.12
CA PHE A 123 2.99 -7.75 1.43
C PHE A 123 4.45 -7.29 1.57
N GLU A 124 5.42 -8.10 1.12
CA GLU A 124 6.83 -7.72 1.12
C GLU A 124 7.09 -6.46 0.28
N VAL A 125 6.53 -6.41 -0.94
CA VAL A 125 6.62 -5.25 -1.81
C VAL A 125 5.98 -4.03 -1.16
N ALA A 126 4.75 -4.14 -0.65
CA ALA A 126 4.04 -3.05 0.01
C ALA A 126 4.81 -2.50 1.21
N SER A 127 5.43 -3.36 2.02
CA SER A 127 6.22 -2.96 3.20
C SER A 127 7.45 -2.12 2.82
N ILE A 128 8.18 -2.56 1.78
CA ILE A 128 9.36 -1.82 1.29
C ILE A 128 8.92 -0.49 0.68
N ILE A 129 7.87 -0.51 -0.14
CA ILE A 129 7.35 0.69 -0.82
C ILE A 129 6.79 1.70 0.17
N PHE A 130 6.07 1.27 1.21
CA PHE A 130 5.57 2.18 2.24
C PHE A 130 6.71 2.89 2.97
N SER A 131 7.81 2.17 3.23
CA SER A 131 9.03 2.77 3.80
C SER A 131 9.63 3.82 2.87
N LYS A 132 9.65 3.57 1.55
CA LYS A 132 10.08 4.55 0.55
C LYS A 132 9.10 5.74 0.44
N TYR A 133 7.80 5.48 0.50
CA TYR A 133 6.75 6.49 0.51
C TYR A 133 6.97 7.48 1.66
N HIS A 134 7.19 6.98 2.87
CA HIS A 134 7.48 7.81 4.04
C HIS A 134 8.71 8.70 3.83
N ARG A 135 9.81 8.12 3.31
CA ARG A 135 11.05 8.87 3.08
C ARG A 135 10.86 9.97 2.03
N VAL A 136 10.33 9.63 0.86
CA VAL A 136 10.12 10.61 -0.21
C VAL A 136 9.16 11.70 0.25
N PHE A 137 8.08 11.34 0.95
CA PHE A 137 7.12 12.32 1.45
C PHE A 137 7.76 13.28 2.46
N HIS A 138 8.54 12.78 3.40
CA HIS A 138 9.22 13.60 4.41
C HIS A 138 10.17 14.62 3.79
N ASP A 139 10.87 14.26 2.70
CA ASP A 139 11.81 15.17 2.03
C ASP A 139 11.07 16.28 1.24
N LEU A 140 9.83 16.02 0.79
CA LEU A 140 9.02 16.93 -0.02
C LEU A 140 8.03 17.80 0.77
N PHE A 141 7.50 17.29 1.89
CA PHE A 141 6.39 17.89 2.63
C PHE A 141 6.76 18.16 4.09
N SER A 142 6.05 19.10 4.72
CA SER A 142 6.26 19.46 6.12
C SER A 142 6.10 18.26 7.05
N PRO A 143 6.73 18.27 8.24
CA PRO A 143 6.62 17.17 9.19
C PRO A 143 5.17 16.85 9.57
N LEU A 144 4.85 15.55 9.72
CA LEU A 144 3.49 15.08 10.02
C LEU A 144 2.99 15.53 11.41
N ASP A 145 3.90 15.81 12.34
CA ASP A 145 3.63 16.11 13.75
C ASP A 145 3.52 17.61 14.07
N GLU A 146 3.52 18.50 13.08
CA GLU A 146 3.40 19.93 13.34
C GLU A 146 2.05 20.25 14.01
N LYS A 147 2.13 20.63 15.30
CA LYS A 147 0.99 21.15 16.05
C LYS A 147 0.47 22.40 15.32
N PRO A 148 -0.85 22.55 15.15
CA PRO A 148 -1.40 23.73 14.50
C PRO A 148 -0.88 25.00 15.19
N THR A 149 -0.14 25.81 14.43
CA THR A 149 0.43 27.07 14.89
C THR A 149 -0.66 27.98 15.45
N ALA A 150 -0.30 28.87 16.37
CA ALA A 150 -1.25 29.75 17.06
C ALA A 150 -2.11 30.62 16.11
N ALA A 151 -1.67 30.82 14.86
CA ALA A 151 -2.44 31.46 13.79
C ALA A 151 -3.68 30.65 13.36
N SER A 152 -3.63 29.31 13.44
CA SER A 152 -4.76 28.42 13.12
C SER A 152 -5.87 28.47 14.18
N ARG A 153 -5.55 28.83 15.44
CA ARG A 153 -6.53 28.89 16.55
C ARG A 153 -7.42 30.14 16.55
N ARG A 154 -7.08 31.18 15.78
CA ARG A 154 -7.85 32.44 15.74
C ARG A 154 -9.08 32.39 14.83
N GLY A 155 -9.28 31.30 14.07
CA GLY A 155 -10.49 31.07 13.28
C GLY A 155 -11.60 30.43 14.11
N GLY A 156 -12.51 31.25 14.64
CA GLY A 156 -13.65 30.78 15.45
C GLY A 156 -14.47 29.67 14.78
N ARG A 157 -15.09 28.84 15.63
CA ARG A 157 -16.13 27.81 15.40
C ARG A 157 -16.80 27.88 14.02
N LYS A 158 -16.11 27.43 12.96
CA LYS A 158 -16.65 27.30 11.60
C LYS A 158 -16.93 25.84 11.31
N LYS A 159 -18.13 25.60 10.76
CA LYS A 159 -18.72 24.29 10.41
C LYS A 159 -17.68 23.25 9.98
N HIS A 160 -17.85 22.03 10.48
CA HIS A 160 -17.03 20.81 10.33
C HIS A 160 -16.63 20.37 8.91
N GLY A 161 -16.85 21.15 7.85
CA GLY A 161 -16.61 20.77 6.46
C GLY A 161 -15.65 21.66 5.67
N ASN A 162 -15.02 22.65 6.29
CA ASN A 162 -14.37 23.74 5.57
C ASN A 162 -13.00 24.11 6.19
N LYS A 163 -12.09 23.13 6.34
CA LYS A 163 -10.68 23.31 6.73
C LYS A 163 -9.75 22.78 5.62
N PRO A 164 -8.66 23.50 5.26
CA PRO A 164 -7.62 22.96 4.37
C PRO A 164 -7.07 21.63 4.92
N CYS A 165 -6.74 20.69 4.03
CA CYS A 165 -6.12 19.44 4.45
C CYS A 165 -4.76 19.72 5.13
N SER A 166 -4.46 18.97 6.17
CA SER A 166 -3.16 18.94 6.82
C SER A 166 -2.18 18.04 6.07
N THR A 167 -0.89 18.14 6.41
CA THR A 167 0.14 17.28 5.83
C THR A 167 -0.09 15.80 6.15
N ALA A 168 -0.59 15.48 7.35
CA ALA A 168 -0.99 14.12 7.73
C ALA A 168 -2.20 13.60 6.91
N GLU A 169 -3.17 14.46 6.58
CA GLU A 169 -4.27 14.09 5.70
C GLU A 169 -3.78 13.87 4.26
N LEU A 170 -2.87 14.72 3.77
CA LEU A 170 -2.25 14.52 2.44
C LEU A 170 -1.42 13.24 2.37
N PHE A 171 -0.71 12.88 3.44
CA PHE A 171 0.04 11.62 3.56
C PHE A 171 -0.90 10.40 3.42
N LYS A 172 -2.03 10.41 4.11
CA LYS A 172 -3.03 9.34 3.98
C LYS A 172 -3.62 9.29 2.58
N PHE A 173 -4.03 10.44 2.05
CA PHE A 173 -4.58 10.56 0.70
C PHE A 173 -3.62 10.01 -0.36
N GLY A 174 -2.35 10.41 -0.29
CA GLY A 174 -1.33 10.01 -1.24
C GLY A 174 -1.06 8.51 -1.23
N TRP A 175 -0.98 7.90 -0.02
CA TRP A 175 -0.84 6.45 0.10
C TRP A 175 -2.07 5.71 -0.45
N THR A 176 -3.28 6.12 -0.06
CA THR A 176 -4.51 5.48 -0.55
C THR A 176 -4.64 5.59 -2.08
N LEU A 177 -4.27 6.73 -2.66
CA LEU A 177 -4.30 6.92 -4.11
C LEU A 177 -3.30 6.00 -4.81
N TYR A 178 -2.09 5.92 -4.27
CA TYR A 178 -1.05 5.03 -4.78
C TYR A 178 -1.50 3.57 -4.80
N ILE A 179 -1.97 3.04 -3.66
CA ILE A 179 -2.39 1.62 -3.56
C ILE A 179 -3.63 1.34 -4.41
N HIS A 180 -4.54 2.31 -4.56
CA HIS A 180 -5.70 2.19 -5.45
C HIS A 180 -5.28 2.04 -6.91
N ILE A 181 -4.35 2.88 -7.39
CA ILE A 181 -3.83 2.78 -8.76
C ILE A 181 -3.02 1.50 -8.95
N LYS A 182 -2.13 1.18 -7.99
CA LYS A 182 -1.29 -0.02 -8.00
C LYS A 182 -2.14 -1.29 -8.12
N GLY A 183 -3.24 -1.37 -7.36
CA GLY A 183 -4.15 -2.52 -7.34
C GLY A 183 -4.88 -2.79 -8.65
N GLN A 184 -4.91 -1.84 -9.59
CA GLN A 184 -5.53 -2.05 -10.91
C GLN A 184 -4.66 -2.88 -11.87
N TYR A 185 -3.39 -3.12 -11.52
CA TYR A 185 -2.39 -3.66 -12.43
C TYR A 185 -1.55 -4.77 -11.79
N PRO A 186 -1.83 -6.05 -12.09
CA PRO A 186 -1.07 -7.18 -11.56
C PRO A 186 0.44 -7.08 -11.81
N GLN A 187 0.85 -6.61 -13.00
CA GLN A 187 2.25 -6.41 -13.39
C GLN A 187 3.02 -5.35 -12.59
N ILE A 188 2.33 -4.57 -11.75
CA ILE A 188 2.94 -3.62 -10.82
C ILE A 188 2.84 -4.14 -9.40
N ASN A 189 1.67 -4.68 -9.03
CA ASN A 189 1.27 -4.94 -7.65
C ASN A 189 2.27 -5.79 -6.85
N ASP A 190 2.99 -6.68 -7.52
CA ASP A 190 3.93 -7.61 -6.91
C ASP A 190 5.39 -7.47 -7.44
N ASP A 191 5.64 -6.43 -8.25
CA ASP A 191 6.94 -6.05 -8.79
C ASP A 191 7.46 -4.82 -8.04
N LEU A 192 8.59 -4.98 -7.34
CA LEU A 192 9.15 -3.92 -6.50
C LEU A 192 9.64 -2.71 -7.31
N VAL A 193 10.17 -2.93 -8.52
CA VAL A 193 10.78 -1.88 -9.35
C VAL A 193 9.69 -1.00 -9.96
N ASN A 194 8.69 -1.62 -10.59
CA ASN A 194 7.53 -0.93 -11.14
C ASN A 194 6.71 -0.25 -10.05
N SER A 195 6.56 -0.89 -8.89
CA SER A 195 5.90 -0.29 -7.73
C SER A 195 6.63 0.98 -7.26
N HIS A 196 7.97 0.98 -7.26
CA HIS A 196 8.79 2.15 -6.93
C HIS A 196 8.68 3.25 -7.99
N HIS A 197 8.70 2.89 -9.27
CA HIS A 197 8.50 3.86 -10.35
C HIS A 197 7.11 4.52 -10.29
N LEU A 198 6.06 3.75 -10.00
CA LEU A 198 4.70 4.27 -9.82
C LEU A 198 4.62 5.19 -8.59
N LEU A 199 5.32 4.86 -7.50
CA LEU A 199 5.40 5.68 -6.30
C LEU A 199 5.93 7.07 -6.63
N LEU A 200 7.03 7.17 -7.37
CA LEU A 200 7.62 8.45 -7.76
C LEU A 200 6.69 9.27 -8.68
N CYS A 201 5.92 8.62 -9.56
CA CYS A 201 4.91 9.29 -10.36
C CYS A 201 3.79 9.89 -9.49
N CYS A 202 3.38 9.18 -8.43
CA CYS A 202 2.39 9.69 -7.48
C CYS A 202 2.94 10.88 -6.68
N MET A 203 4.20 10.80 -6.23
CA MET A 203 4.86 11.89 -5.48
C MET A 203 5.09 13.13 -6.33
N ASP A 204 5.55 12.98 -7.56
CA ASP A 204 5.67 14.06 -8.55
C ASP A 204 4.34 14.82 -8.66
N MET A 205 3.22 14.10 -8.82
CA MET A 205 1.90 14.70 -8.91
C MET A 205 1.52 15.44 -7.61
N LEU A 206 1.65 14.82 -6.45
CA LEU A 206 1.25 15.43 -5.17
C LEU A 206 2.05 16.72 -4.91
N PHE A 207 3.36 16.68 -5.18
CA PHE A 207 4.25 17.82 -5.01
C PHE A 207 3.89 18.95 -5.97
N CYS A 208 3.77 18.64 -7.27
CA CYS A 208 3.39 19.63 -8.28
C CYS A 208 2.02 20.23 -8.00
N ALA A 209 1.05 19.44 -7.52
CA ALA A 209 -0.26 19.93 -7.13
C ALA A 209 -0.20 20.89 -5.94
N ALA A 210 0.62 20.60 -4.93
CA ALA A 210 0.80 21.47 -3.77
C ALA A 210 1.50 22.79 -4.13
N VAL A 211 2.54 22.74 -4.95
CA VAL A 211 3.24 23.93 -5.46
C VAL A 211 2.30 24.79 -6.29
N ALA A 212 1.58 24.17 -7.23
CA ALA A 212 0.64 24.88 -8.09
C ALA A 212 -0.55 25.49 -7.32
N GLY A 213 -1.03 24.77 -6.30
CA GLY A 213 -2.06 25.25 -5.39
C GLY A 213 -1.57 26.25 -4.35
N LYS A 214 -0.29 26.64 -4.39
CA LYS A 214 0.38 27.53 -3.43
C LYS A 214 0.20 27.08 -1.97
N ARG A 215 0.12 25.76 -1.75
CA ARG A 215 -0.05 25.11 -0.43
C ARG A 215 1.28 25.05 0.33
N ARG A 216 1.84 26.23 0.61
CA ARG A 216 3.09 26.38 1.37
C ARG A 216 3.03 25.77 2.75
N ASP A 217 1.83 25.68 3.32
CA ASP A 217 1.57 25.04 4.60
C ASP A 217 1.82 23.51 4.58
N LEU A 218 1.87 22.90 3.41
CA LEU A 218 2.12 21.46 3.25
C LEU A 218 3.56 21.12 2.85
N LEU A 219 4.29 22.07 2.26
CA LEU A 219 5.57 21.81 1.60
C LEU A 219 6.73 22.02 2.56
N ASN A 220 7.73 21.13 2.48
CA ASN A 220 8.97 21.31 3.22
C ASN A 220 9.73 22.54 2.65
N PRO A 221 9.95 23.62 3.43
CA PRO A 221 10.62 24.82 2.93
C PRO A 221 12.08 24.58 2.53
N ASP A 222 12.72 23.54 3.08
CA ASP A 222 14.10 23.16 2.77
C ASP A 222 14.20 22.21 1.57
N CYS A 223 13.07 21.90 0.91
CA CYS A 223 13.05 21.01 -0.24
C CYS A 223 13.76 21.67 -1.45
N PRO A 224 14.83 21.07 -2.00
CA PRO A 224 15.59 21.64 -3.10
C PRO A 224 14.81 21.67 -4.43
N LEU A 225 13.68 20.97 -4.51
CA LEU A 225 12.82 20.91 -5.70
C LEU A 225 11.81 22.08 -5.77
N LEU A 226 11.79 22.96 -4.75
CA LEU A 226 10.95 24.14 -4.79
C LEU A 226 11.48 25.17 -5.81
N PRO A 227 10.60 25.84 -6.57
CA PRO A 227 10.99 26.97 -7.40
C PRO A 227 11.68 28.07 -6.57
N GLN A 228 12.71 28.71 -7.12
CA GLN A 228 13.51 29.71 -6.39
C GLN A 228 12.67 30.89 -5.88
N ASP A 229 11.65 31.29 -6.64
CA ASP A 229 10.73 32.37 -6.30
C ASP A 229 9.48 31.88 -5.55
N PHE A 230 9.42 30.59 -5.16
CA PHE A 230 8.24 30.01 -4.52
C PHE A 230 7.88 30.68 -3.20
N ALA A 231 8.85 31.28 -2.49
CA ALA A 231 8.60 32.06 -1.27
C ALA A 231 8.00 33.45 -1.54
N SER A 232 8.05 33.96 -2.78
CA SER A 232 7.51 35.29 -3.14
C SER A 232 5.98 35.30 -3.10
N PRO A 233 5.31 36.26 -2.42
CA PRO A 233 3.85 36.38 -2.45
C PRO A 233 3.25 36.50 -3.86
N ASN A 234 4.07 36.98 -4.80
CA ASN A 234 3.72 37.15 -6.20
C ASN A 234 4.10 35.94 -7.07
N PHE A 235 4.44 34.79 -6.46
CA PHE A 235 4.73 33.56 -7.20
C PHE A 235 3.58 33.24 -8.15
N VAL A 236 3.90 33.12 -9.43
CA VAL A 236 2.99 32.67 -10.48
C VAL A 236 3.55 31.36 -11.00
N THR A 237 2.71 30.33 -11.01
CA THR A 237 3.05 29.07 -11.64
C THR A 237 3.21 29.30 -13.13
N SER A 238 4.36 28.94 -13.70
CA SER A 238 4.57 28.99 -15.16
C SER A 238 3.46 28.23 -15.89
N ASP A 239 3.12 28.66 -17.11
CA ASP A 239 2.25 27.90 -18.02
C ASP A 239 2.90 26.56 -18.45
N ASP A 240 4.23 26.43 -18.29
CA ASP A 240 4.93 25.17 -18.43
C ASP A 240 4.58 24.22 -17.29
N LYS A 241 4.25 22.98 -17.69
CA LYS A 241 3.85 21.91 -16.78
C LYS A 241 5.00 21.58 -15.82
N MET A 242 4.85 21.97 -14.55
CA MET A 242 5.77 21.55 -13.50
C MET A 242 5.83 20.02 -13.43
N CYS A 243 7.04 19.47 -13.41
CA CYS A 243 7.33 18.06 -13.30
C CYS A 243 8.73 17.93 -12.69
N VAL A 244 8.84 17.24 -11.56
CA VAL A 244 10.09 17.00 -10.82
C VAL A 244 10.51 15.52 -10.89
N LEU A 245 9.88 14.74 -11.78
CA LEU A 245 10.10 13.31 -11.90
C LEU A 245 11.56 12.96 -12.22
N THR A 246 12.28 13.79 -12.98
CA THR A 246 13.71 13.56 -13.29
C THR A 246 14.56 13.59 -12.02
N GLU A 247 14.40 14.64 -11.23
CA GLU A 247 15.12 14.86 -9.97
C GLU A 247 14.74 13.79 -8.95
N LEU A 248 13.45 13.45 -8.85
CA LEU A 248 12.99 12.33 -8.00
C LEU A 248 13.58 10.99 -8.45
N SER A 249 13.65 10.72 -9.76
CA SER A 249 14.22 9.48 -10.26
C SER A 249 15.71 9.36 -9.91
N GLU A 250 16.48 10.44 -10.07
CA GLU A 250 17.89 10.48 -9.70
C GLU A 250 18.09 10.29 -8.19
N GLN A 251 17.39 11.08 -7.37
CA GLN A 251 17.54 11.08 -5.91
C GLN A 251 17.16 9.72 -5.27
N TYR A 252 16.16 9.05 -5.82
CA TYR A 252 15.61 7.82 -5.25
C TYR A 252 15.93 6.55 -6.05
N GLY A 253 16.94 6.61 -6.93
CA GLY A 253 17.50 5.44 -7.61
C GLY A 253 16.50 4.73 -8.54
N ALA A 254 15.75 5.49 -9.32
CA ALA A 254 14.81 5.01 -10.33
C ALA A 254 15.28 5.37 -11.74
N ILE A 255 14.79 4.62 -12.73
CA ILE A 255 15.12 4.88 -14.14
C ILE A 255 14.09 5.87 -14.70
N GLU A 256 14.50 7.12 -14.92
CA GLU A 256 13.60 8.20 -15.37
C GLU A 256 12.74 7.80 -16.58
N LYS A 257 13.35 7.18 -17.59
CA LYS A 257 12.64 6.75 -18.81
C LYS A 257 11.54 5.74 -18.49
N GLU A 258 11.79 4.82 -17.56
CA GLU A 258 10.79 3.84 -17.13
C GLU A 258 9.72 4.49 -16.25
N CYS A 259 10.07 5.43 -15.38
CA CYS A 259 9.09 6.24 -14.66
C CYS A 259 8.14 6.96 -15.63
N ARG A 260 8.64 7.52 -16.74
CA ARG A 260 7.79 8.16 -17.76
C ARG A 260 6.86 7.17 -18.45
N VAL A 261 7.34 5.97 -18.79
CA VAL A 261 6.49 4.89 -19.32
C VAL A 261 5.43 4.51 -18.29
N ILE A 262 5.81 4.33 -17.02
CA ILE A 262 4.87 3.98 -15.95
C ILE A 262 3.78 5.04 -15.80
N ARG A 263 4.18 6.31 -15.81
CA ARG A 263 3.26 7.45 -15.75
C ARG A 263 2.24 7.41 -16.88
N ASP A 264 2.70 7.21 -18.11
CA ASP A 264 1.84 7.36 -19.29
C ASP A 264 0.88 6.17 -19.47
N PHE A 265 1.31 4.94 -19.15
CA PHE A 265 0.50 3.73 -19.37
C PHE A 265 -0.28 3.25 -18.14
N TYR A 266 0.23 3.46 -16.93
CA TYR A 266 -0.37 2.89 -15.72
C TYR A 266 -0.87 3.92 -14.73
N TRP A 267 -0.43 5.17 -14.81
CA TRP A 267 -0.89 6.20 -13.88
C TRP A 267 -1.95 7.13 -14.51
N ARG A 268 -1.70 7.66 -15.72
CA ARG A 268 -2.59 8.64 -16.36
C ARG A 268 -3.98 8.07 -16.67
N GLY A 269 -4.03 6.82 -17.15
CA GLY A 269 -5.28 6.14 -17.50
C GLY A 269 -6.26 6.04 -16.31
N PRO A 270 -5.85 5.43 -15.18
CA PRO A 270 -6.67 5.39 -13.97
C PRO A 270 -7.12 6.76 -13.49
N MET A 271 -6.19 7.73 -13.37
CA MET A 271 -6.55 9.06 -12.91
C MET A 271 -7.63 9.72 -13.78
N LYS A 272 -7.49 9.59 -15.11
CA LYS A 272 -8.49 10.09 -16.05
C LYS A 272 -9.86 9.44 -15.81
N ARG A 273 -9.91 8.11 -15.64
CA ARG A 273 -11.15 7.38 -15.35
C ARG A 273 -11.81 7.85 -14.05
N MET A 274 -11.02 8.08 -13.00
CA MET A 274 -11.56 8.53 -11.70
C MET A 274 -12.23 9.90 -11.82
N PHE A 275 -11.68 10.83 -12.62
CA PHE A 275 -12.34 12.11 -12.89
C PHE A 275 -13.57 11.96 -13.79
N GLU A 276 -13.51 11.13 -14.84
CA GLU A 276 -14.63 10.91 -15.76
C GLU A 276 -15.84 10.30 -15.05
N LYS A 277 -15.60 9.36 -14.13
CA LYS A 277 -16.63 8.74 -13.29
C LYS A 277 -17.09 9.63 -12.13
N LYS A 278 -16.47 10.81 -11.95
CA LYS A 278 -16.71 11.73 -10.82
C LYS A 278 -16.42 11.10 -9.46
N GLU A 279 -15.56 10.08 -9.41
CA GLU A 279 -15.00 9.54 -8.18
C GLU A 279 -14.09 10.61 -7.55
N LEU A 280 -13.30 11.31 -8.38
CA LEU A 280 -12.54 12.49 -7.98
C LEU A 280 -13.13 13.75 -8.59
N SER A 281 -13.24 14.80 -7.78
CA SER A 281 -13.55 16.15 -8.20
C SER A 281 -12.26 16.95 -8.40
N GLY A 282 -12.03 17.35 -9.65
CA GLY A 282 -11.08 18.39 -10.06
C GLY A 282 -11.85 19.51 -10.76
N LEU A 283 -11.17 20.53 -11.31
CA LEU A 283 -11.83 21.60 -12.07
C LEU A 283 -12.87 21.00 -13.05
N GLN A 284 -14.14 21.41 -12.95
CA GLN A 284 -15.25 20.73 -13.62
C GLN A 284 -14.95 20.50 -15.11
N ALA A 285 -14.94 19.22 -15.51
CA ALA A 285 -15.04 18.80 -16.89
C ALA A 285 -16.36 19.26 -17.60
N GLY A 286 -17.18 20.09 -16.96
CA GLY A 286 -18.43 20.62 -17.51
C GLY A 286 -18.30 21.94 -18.27
N ASN A 287 -17.18 22.66 -18.12
CA ASN A 287 -16.90 23.90 -18.88
C ASN A 287 -15.68 23.73 -19.81
N LEU A 288 -15.62 22.59 -20.49
CA LEU A 288 -14.56 22.20 -21.44
C LEU A 288 -14.70 22.99 -22.76
N LYS A 289 -14.19 24.22 -22.79
CA LYS A 289 -13.88 24.93 -24.06
C LYS A 289 -12.40 25.19 -24.30
N HIS A 290 -11.52 24.78 -23.37
CA HIS A 290 -10.07 24.77 -23.57
C HIS A 290 -9.47 23.56 -22.86
N SER A 291 -8.39 23.02 -23.45
CA SER A 291 -7.63 21.87 -22.99
C SER A 291 -7.19 22.00 -21.52
N VAL A 292 -8.03 21.55 -20.58
CA VAL A 292 -7.64 21.30 -19.19
C VAL A 292 -6.82 20.02 -19.22
N THR A 293 -5.49 20.15 -19.21
CA THR A 293 -4.62 18.99 -19.09
C THR A 293 -4.86 18.33 -17.75
N ILE A 294 -4.76 17.00 -17.70
CA ILE A 294 -4.81 16.17 -16.48
C ILE A 294 -4.06 16.85 -15.30
N ASP A 295 -2.95 17.52 -15.61
CA ASP A 295 -2.09 18.27 -14.69
C ASP A 295 -2.80 19.40 -13.91
N SER A 296 -3.79 20.11 -14.49
CA SER A 296 -4.55 21.19 -13.80
C SER A 296 -5.78 20.70 -13.04
N ALA A 297 -6.29 19.51 -13.38
CA ALA A 297 -7.31 18.84 -12.57
C ALA A 297 -6.76 18.42 -11.19
N PHE A 298 -5.48 18.04 -11.12
CA PHE A 298 -4.82 17.63 -9.87
C PHE A 298 -4.63 18.75 -8.87
N VAL A 299 -4.29 19.96 -9.31
CA VAL A 299 -4.15 21.12 -8.43
C VAL A 299 -5.42 21.34 -7.60
N ASN A 300 -6.58 21.12 -8.22
CA ASN A 300 -7.88 21.28 -7.58
C ASN A 300 -8.31 20.07 -6.76
N MET A 301 -7.69 18.90 -6.95
CA MET A 301 -7.99 17.68 -6.21
C MET A 301 -7.67 17.82 -4.72
N ILE A 302 -6.56 18.51 -4.40
CA ILE A 302 -6.13 18.80 -3.03
C ILE A 302 -6.58 20.18 -2.53
N SER A 303 -7.44 20.85 -3.31
CA SER A 303 -8.02 22.13 -2.90
C SER A 303 -8.94 21.96 -1.70
N TYR A 304 -9.09 23.04 -0.97
CA TYR A 304 -10.03 23.16 0.14
C TYR A 304 -11.45 22.65 -0.17
N ALA A 305 -11.96 22.94 -1.37
CA ALA A 305 -13.32 22.62 -1.76
C ALA A 305 -13.54 21.12 -2.05
N ASN A 306 -12.49 20.42 -2.50
CA ASN A 306 -12.63 19.07 -3.05
C ASN A 306 -11.96 17.98 -2.19
N PHE A 307 -10.96 18.31 -1.37
CA PHE A 307 -10.12 17.30 -0.72
C PHE A 307 -10.92 16.28 0.09
N HIS A 308 -11.81 16.74 0.97
CA HIS A 308 -12.56 15.84 1.87
C HIS A 308 -13.58 14.97 1.14
N SER A 309 -14.20 15.47 0.07
CA SER A 309 -15.07 14.64 -0.78
C SER A 309 -14.26 13.62 -1.57
N ASN A 310 -13.11 14.03 -2.10
CA ASN A 310 -12.21 13.17 -2.86
C ASN A 310 -11.64 12.05 -1.99
N GLN A 311 -11.21 12.36 -0.78
CA GLN A 311 -10.75 11.36 0.20
C GLN A 311 -11.82 10.31 0.46
N ARG A 312 -13.05 10.71 0.79
CA ARG A 312 -14.15 9.78 1.06
C ARG A 312 -14.50 8.90 -0.14
N ALA A 313 -14.47 9.47 -1.34
CA ALA A 313 -14.73 8.72 -2.57
C ALA A 313 -13.60 7.71 -2.84
N LEU A 314 -12.35 8.13 -2.72
CA LEU A 314 -11.18 7.27 -2.88
C LEU A 314 -11.17 6.12 -1.86
N ASP A 315 -11.46 6.39 -0.59
CA ASP A 315 -11.54 5.36 0.46
C ASP A 315 -12.59 4.30 0.14
N ARG A 316 -13.76 4.74 -0.35
CA ARG A 316 -14.85 3.85 -0.77
C ARG A 316 -14.43 2.99 -1.97
N GLU A 317 -13.90 3.59 -3.01
CA GLU A 317 -13.50 2.85 -4.23
C GLU A 317 -12.35 1.87 -3.94
N TYR A 318 -11.42 2.24 -3.06
CA TYR A 318 -10.40 1.31 -2.60
C TYR A 318 -11.00 0.13 -1.84
N GLU A 319 -11.92 0.38 -0.89
CA GLU A 319 -12.54 -0.67 -0.08
C GLU A 319 -13.33 -1.67 -0.93
N ILE A 320 -14.10 -1.19 -1.91
CA ILE A 320 -14.83 -2.04 -2.87
C ILE A 320 -13.86 -2.97 -3.62
N ASN A 321 -12.76 -2.42 -4.16
CA ASN A 321 -11.78 -3.20 -4.92
C ASN A 321 -11.00 -4.17 -4.03
N MET A 322 -10.67 -3.78 -2.80
CA MET A 322 -9.96 -4.63 -1.83
C MET A 322 -10.82 -5.85 -1.45
N LEU A 323 -12.11 -5.63 -1.17
CA LEU A 323 -13.04 -6.73 -0.84
C LEU A 323 -13.19 -7.71 -2.01
N ALA A 324 -13.24 -7.23 -3.25
CA ALA A 324 -13.36 -8.09 -4.42
C ALA A 324 -12.18 -9.05 -4.62
N ASN A 325 -10.98 -8.68 -4.16
CA ASN A 325 -9.76 -9.45 -4.36
C ASN A 325 -9.40 -10.39 -3.18
N GLY A 326 -10.00 -10.19 -2.01
CA GLY A 326 -9.67 -10.98 -0.80
C GLY A 326 -8.23 -10.79 -0.29
N ASP A 327 -7.56 -9.71 -0.72
CA ASP A 327 -6.20 -9.34 -0.30
C ASP A 327 -6.21 -8.71 1.12
N PHE A 328 -5.03 -8.39 1.66
CA PHE A 328 -4.91 -7.57 2.87
C PHE A 328 -5.06 -6.07 2.54
N ASP A 329 -5.47 -5.29 3.54
CA ASP A 329 -5.67 -3.84 3.43
C ASP A 329 -4.32 -3.14 3.60
N GLU A 330 -3.72 -2.67 2.51
CA GLU A 330 -2.46 -1.93 2.55
C GLU A 330 -2.56 -0.59 3.31
N ARG A 331 -3.76 -0.11 3.68
CA ARG A 331 -3.89 1.04 4.60
C ARG A 331 -3.51 0.68 6.03
N MET A 332 -3.36 -0.59 6.38
CA MET A 332 -2.88 -1.01 7.72
C MET A 332 -1.55 -0.36 8.10
N PHE A 333 -0.70 -0.03 7.11
CA PHE A 333 0.56 0.69 7.34
C PHE A 333 0.36 2.13 7.88
N LEU A 334 -0.81 2.74 7.66
CA LEU A 334 -1.17 4.07 8.16
C LEU A 334 -1.74 4.04 9.59
N HIS A 335 -1.99 2.86 10.14
CA HIS A 335 -2.69 2.73 11.42
C HIS A 335 -1.76 2.99 12.62
N PRO A 336 -2.26 3.57 13.72
CA PRO A 336 -1.46 3.78 14.93
C PRO A 336 -0.89 2.48 15.53
N ASN A 337 -1.61 1.37 15.36
CA ASN A 337 -1.27 0.03 15.83
C ASN A 337 -0.64 -0.85 14.73
N ALA A 338 -0.15 -0.27 13.63
CA ALA A 338 0.42 -1.02 12.50
C ALA A 338 1.50 -2.03 12.92
N SER A 339 2.33 -1.71 13.93
CA SER A 339 3.36 -2.63 14.42
C SER A 339 2.79 -3.94 14.96
N GLU A 340 1.65 -3.87 15.67
CA GLU A 340 0.96 -5.03 16.22
C GLU A 340 0.22 -5.79 15.12
N GLU A 341 -0.56 -5.09 14.29
CA GLU A 341 -1.31 -5.72 13.18
C GLU A 341 -0.39 -6.41 12.16
N ILE A 342 0.78 -5.84 11.88
CA ILE A 342 1.76 -6.41 10.96
C ILE A 342 2.61 -7.48 11.65
N GLY A 343 2.92 -7.31 12.94
CA GLY A 343 3.84 -8.18 13.69
C GLY A 343 5.30 -7.73 13.61
N THR A 344 5.53 -6.43 13.40
CA THR A 344 6.89 -5.85 13.43
C THR A 344 7.18 -5.25 14.82
N PRO A 345 8.36 -5.51 15.42
CA PRO A 345 8.75 -4.88 16.68
C PRO A 345 8.51 -3.35 16.65
N SER A 346 7.79 -2.80 17.63
CA SER A 346 7.30 -1.40 17.64
C SER A 346 8.36 -0.30 17.48
N ARG A 347 9.66 -0.63 17.55
CA ARG A 347 10.76 0.29 17.26
C ARG A 347 11.07 0.44 15.75
N LEU A 348 10.49 -0.40 14.91
CA LEU A 348 10.82 -0.55 13.48
C LEU A 348 10.13 0.46 12.55
N ASN A 349 9.06 1.15 12.95
CA ASN A 349 8.52 2.23 12.10
C ASN A 349 9.54 3.36 11.87
N THR A 350 10.48 3.57 12.81
CA THR A 350 11.59 4.52 12.67
C THR A 350 12.95 3.85 12.36
N THR A 351 13.12 2.55 12.65
CA THR A 351 14.42 1.85 12.48
C THR A 351 14.47 0.77 11.40
N LEU A 352 13.35 0.28 10.87
CA LEU A 352 13.34 -0.57 9.66
C LEU A 352 13.75 0.26 8.44
N SER A 353 13.27 1.51 8.39
CA SER A 353 13.78 2.55 7.50
C SER A 353 15.30 2.71 7.65
N ALA A 354 15.84 2.82 8.87
CA ALA A 354 17.28 2.95 9.10
C ALA A 354 18.13 1.68 8.78
N ARG A 355 17.59 0.46 8.96
CA ARG A 355 18.30 -0.80 8.65
C ARG A 355 18.24 -1.17 7.16
N LEU A 356 17.13 -0.90 6.48
CA LEU A 356 17.04 -0.99 5.01
C LEU A 356 17.84 0.14 4.31
N MET A 357 18.10 1.26 5.00
CA MET A 357 18.94 2.36 4.50
C MET A 357 20.42 1.98 4.36
N MET A 358 20.92 0.97 5.09
CA MET A 358 22.33 0.55 5.06
C MET A 358 22.64 -0.52 4.01
N THR A 359 21.62 -1.22 3.50
CA THR A 359 21.79 -2.28 2.48
C THR A 359 21.45 -1.77 1.09
N GLN A 360 22.21 -0.78 0.61
CA GLN A 360 22.23 -0.43 -0.80
C GLN A 360 23.38 -1.18 -1.46
N THR A 361 23.11 -2.37 -2.00
CA THR A 361 23.99 -2.88 -3.06
C THR A 361 23.72 -2.05 -4.31
N PRO A 362 24.74 -1.47 -4.97
CA PRO A 362 24.54 -0.86 -6.27
C PRO A 362 23.94 -1.91 -7.20
N PRO A 363 23.02 -1.53 -8.11
CA PRO A 363 22.46 -2.49 -9.05
C PRO A 363 23.62 -3.12 -9.82
N HIS A 364 23.80 -4.44 -9.68
CA HIS A 364 24.55 -5.18 -10.66
C HIS A 364 23.90 -4.90 -12.01
N HIS A 365 24.64 -4.24 -12.91
CA HIS A 365 24.23 -4.02 -14.28
C HIS A 365 23.98 -5.39 -14.92
N VAL A 366 22.73 -5.83 -14.90
CA VAL A 366 22.27 -6.88 -15.81
C VAL A 366 22.27 -6.22 -17.18
N GLN A 367 23.32 -6.48 -17.96
CA GLN A 367 23.40 -6.06 -19.34
C GLN A 367 22.24 -6.70 -20.12
N TYR A 368 21.19 -5.92 -20.37
CA TYR A 368 20.19 -6.30 -21.35
C TYR A 368 20.80 -6.21 -22.74
N ARG A 369 21.11 -7.36 -23.35
CA ARG A 369 21.35 -7.43 -24.80
C ARG A 369 20.01 -7.28 -25.51
N THR A 370 19.79 -6.17 -26.19
CA THR A 370 18.71 -6.08 -27.19
C THR A 370 19.18 -6.75 -28.49
N PRO A 371 18.34 -7.59 -29.13
CA PRO A 371 18.60 -8.02 -30.49
C PRO A 371 18.36 -6.82 -31.40
N LEU A 372 19.35 -6.51 -32.24
CA LEU A 372 19.38 -5.45 -33.25
C LEU A 372 19.99 -4.12 -32.76
N LEU A 373 21.17 -3.83 -33.34
CA LEU A 373 22.04 -2.65 -33.22
C LEU A 373 22.99 -2.65 -31.99
N GLY A 374 24.13 -3.34 -32.16
CA GLY A 374 25.25 -3.37 -31.22
C GLY A 374 25.98 -2.03 -31.11
N ARG A 375 25.48 -1.13 -30.28
CA ARG A 375 26.23 0.01 -29.74
C ARG A 375 26.18 -0.04 -28.22
N GLU A 376 27.37 -0.18 -27.62
CA GLU A 376 27.60 -0.08 -26.18
C GLU A 376 27.56 1.39 -25.75
N TYR A 377 26.87 1.69 -24.63
CA TYR A 377 27.02 2.97 -23.95
C TYR A 377 28.17 2.88 -22.95
N LEU A 378 29.27 3.58 -23.21
CA LEU A 378 30.28 3.87 -22.20
C LEU A 378 29.86 5.15 -21.45
N THR A 379 29.48 5.02 -20.19
CA THR A 379 29.44 6.15 -19.25
C THR A 379 30.65 6.07 -18.32
N THR A 380 31.60 6.97 -18.54
CA THR A 380 32.71 7.24 -17.63
C THR A 380 32.21 8.06 -16.45
N ALA A 381 32.06 7.43 -15.30
CA ALA A 381 31.92 8.13 -14.02
C ALA A 381 33.02 7.63 -13.07
N SER A 382 34.10 8.42 -13.00
CA SER A 382 35.04 8.37 -11.90
C SER A 382 34.34 8.96 -10.68
N ASN A 383 34.09 8.17 -9.64
CA ASN A 383 34.17 8.67 -8.26
C ASN A 383 34.48 7.54 -7.27
N ARG A 384 35.50 7.83 -6.46
CA ARG A 384 36.20 7.01 -5.50
C ARG A 384 35.41 6.99 -4.19
N TRP A 385 35.03 5.81 -3.70
CA TRP A 385 34.74 5.59 -2.27
C TRP A 385 35.37 4.27 -1.82
N VAL A 386 36.08 4.34 -0.70
CA VAL A 386 36.92 3.29 -0.13
C VAL A 386 36.03 2.24 0.56
N PHE A 387 36.23 0.97 0.20
CA PHE A 387 35.62 -0.18 0.84
C PHE A 387 36.17 -0.40 2.25
N VAL A 388 35.29 -0.62 3.22
CA VAL A 388 35.55 -1.57 4.31
C VAL A 388 34.56 -2.71 4.10
N SER A 389 35.10 -3.83 3.64
CA SER A 389 34.39 -5.07 3.38
C SER A 389 33.91 -5.71 4.68
N ASP A 390 32.64 -6.07 4.76
CA ASP A 390 32.22 -7.31 5.38
C ASP A 390 30.98 -7.88 4.64
N ILE A 391 31.07 -9.16 4.36
CA ILE A 391 30.21 -9.97 3.51
C ILE A 391 29.07 -10.56 4.36
N CYS A 392 27.79 -10.35 4.01
CA CYS A 392 26.70 -11.35 4.12
C CYS A 392 25.28 -10.82 3.75
N PRO A 393 24.32 -11.71 3.39
CA PRO A 393 23.23 -11.43 2.46
C PRO A 393 21.85 -11.26 3.13
N LEU A 394 21.05 -10.35 2.56
CA LEU A 394 19.64 -10.10 2.92
C LEU A 394 18.70 -11.31 2.75
N SER A 395 19.12 -12.38 2.08
CA SER A 395 18.31 -13.61 1.97
C SER A 395 18.29 -14.47 3.26
N LEU A 396 19.06 -14.12 4.28
CA LEU A 396 19.14 -14.85 5.56
C LEU A 396 18.33 -14.20 6.70
N ALA A 397 17.96 -12.92 6.61
CA ALA A 397 17.26 -12.23 7.70
C ALA A 397 15.81 -12.71 7.91
N PHE A 398 15.16 -13.23 6.86
CA PHE A 398 13.84 -13.88 6.97
C PHE A 398 13.91 -15.37 7.35
N ARG A 399 15.10 -15.99 7.38
CA ARG A 399 15.28 -17.41 7.74
C ARG A 399 15.60 -17.67 9.21
N PHE A 400 15.80 -16.64 10.04
CA PHE A 400 16.15 -16.82 11.47
C PHE A 400 15.09 -16.29 12.46
N ILE A 401 13.85 -16.09 12.00
CA ILE A 401 12.67 -16.03 12.89
C ILE A 401 11.66 -17.12 12.47
N LEU A 402 12.16 -18.32 12.22
CA LEU A 402 11.39 -19.57 12.15
C LEU A 402 12.03 -20.59 13.09
#